data_AF-A0A9P6T749-F1
#
_entry.id   AF-A0A9P6T749-F1
#
_cell.length_a   1.000
_cell.length_b   1.000
_cell.length_c   1.000
_cell.angle_alpha   90.00
_cell.angle_beta   90.00
_cell.angle_gamma   90.00
#
_symmetry.space_group_name_H-M   'P 1'
#
loop_
_entity.id
_entity.type
_entity.pdbx_description
1 polymer ?
#
loop_
_entity_poly.entity_id
_entity_poly.type
_entity_poly.pdbx_seq_one_letter_code
_entity_poly.pdbx_strand_id
1 'polypeptide(L)' 'MVRYSADVKVQAITLLHEGLSQVAVKQHLQSMVNLQTITHCKQLYESTLAVVKSADTYQKHGQPLDFTSEE' A
#
# COMPACT_ATOMS: atom_id res chain seq x y z
N MET A 1 5.30 19.31 0.41
CA MET A 1 4.67 17.97 0.54
C MET A 1 3.31 18.03 -0.14
N VAL A 2 3.19 17.50 -1.36
CA VAL A 2 1.91 17.48 -2.08
C VAL A 2 0.99 16.50 -1.37
N ARG A 3 -0.10 17.00 -0.77
CA ARG A 3 -1.12 16.16 -0.14
C ARG A 3 -2.10 15.73 -1.21
N TYR A 4 -1.99 14.49 -1.67
CA TYR A 4 -2.99 13.87 -2.52
C TYR A 4 -4.26 13.57 -1.75
N SER A 5 -5.41 13.77 -2.41
CA SER A 5 -6.73 13.43 -1.88
C SER A 5 -6.80 11.93 -1.54
N ALA A 6 -7.60 11.60 -0.53
CA ALA A 6 -7.80 10.21 -0.09
C ALA A 6 -8.25 9.32 -1.26
N ASP A 7 -9.11 9.85 -2.14
CA ASP A 7 -9.60 9.21 -3.36
C ASP A 7 -8.47 8.67 -4.26
N VAL A 8 -7.44 9.49 -4.46
CA VAL A 8 -6.30 9.15 -5.32
C VAL A 8 -5.47 8.01 -4.73
N LYS A 9 -5.32 7.99 -3.40
CA LYS A 9 -4.62 6.91 -2.70
C LYS A 9 -5.43 5.61 -2.75
N VAL A 10 -6.75 5.70 -2.56
CA VAL A 10 -7.65 4.55 -2.64
C VAL A 10 -7.62 3.96 -4.05
N GLN A 11 -7.75 4.77 -5.10
CA GLN A 11 -7.63 4.29 -6.49
C GLN A 11 -6.28 3.65 -6.77
N ALA A 12 -5.17 4.26 -6.31
CA ALA A 12 -3.85 3.66 -6.47
C ALA A 12 -3.77 2.26 -5.83
N ILE A 13 -4.30 2.11 -4.61
CA ILE A 13 -4.33 0.81 -3.91
C ILE A 13 -5.23 -0.19 -4.65
N THR A 14 -6.41 0.23 -5.12
CA THR A 14 -7.32 -0.62 -5.89
C THR A 14 -6.66 -1.16 -7.15
N LEU A 15 -6.01 -0.30 -7.94
CA LEU A 15 -5.31 -0.71 -9.15
C LEU A 15 -4.12 -1.63 -8.84
N LEU A 16 -3.38 -1.37 -7.76
CA LEU A 16 -2.31 -2.27 -7.30
C LEU A 16 -2.86 -3.64 -6.87
N HIS A 17 -4.02 -3.69 -6.23
CA HIS A 17 -4.71 -4.93 -5.86
C HIS A 17 -5.16 -5.72 -7.08
N GLU A 18 -5.62 -5.04 -8.14
CA GLU A 18 -5.96 -5.65 -9.43
C GLU A 18 -4.73 -6.19 -10.19
N GLY A 19 -3.52 -6.00 -9.65
CA GLY A 19 -2.27 -6.54 -10.19
C GLY A 19 -1.56 -5.60 -11.18
N LEU A 20 -1.99 -4.33 -11.28
CA LEU A 20 -1.33 -3.37 -12.16
C LEU A 20 0.04 -2.98 -11.61
N SER A 21 0.98 -2.75 -12.52
CA SER A 21 2.31 -2.23 -12.17
C SER A 21 2.24 -0.75 -11.76
N GLN A 22 3.19 -0.29 -10.95
CA GLN A 22 3.23 1.11 -10.50
C GLN A 22 3.25 2.11 -11.68
N VAL A 23 3.84 1.72 -12.81
CA VAL A 23 3.88 2.52 -14.04
C VAL A 23 2.49 2.62 -14.67
N ALA A 24 1.75 1.51 -14.73
CA ALA A 24 0.38 1.50 -15.23
C ALA A 24 -0.56 2.30 -14.31
N VAL A 25 -0.39 2.21 -12.98
CA VAL A 25 -1.13 3.01 -12.00
C VAL A 25 -0.87 4.50 -12.20
N LYS A 26 0.40 4.90 -12.42
CA LYS A 26 0.76 6.31 -12.71
C LYS A 26 0.12 6.82 -14.00
N GLN A 27 0.06 5.98 -15.04
CA GLN A 27 -0.60 6.31 -16.30
C GLN A 27 -2.11 6.45 -16.10
N HIS A 28 -2.74 5.55 -15.34
CA HIS A 28 -4.16 5.60 -15.02
C HIS A 28 -4.56 6.85 -14.23
N LEU A 29 -3.75 7.26 -13.26
CA LEU A 29 -3.99 8.45 -12.43
C LEU A 29 -3.55 9.77 -13.10
N GLN A 30 -3.30 9.73 -14.41
CA GLN A 30 -3.00 10.88 -15.27
C GLN A 30 -2.05 11.89 -14.63
N SER A 31 -0.81 11.45 -14.33
CA SER A 31 0.32 12.31 -13.93
C SER A 31 0.18 13.04 -12.59
N MET A 32 -1.00 13.07 -11.95
CA MET A 32 -1.16 13.78 -10.68
C MET A 32 -0.31 13.15 -9.59
N VAL A 33 -0.09 11.83 -9.64
CA VAL A 33 0.60 11.09 -8.58
C VAL A 33 2.06 10.81 -8.91
N ASN A 34 2.95 11.21 -7.99
CA ASN A 34 4.36 10.83 -8.05
C ASN A 34 4.53 9.33 -7.75
N LEU A 35 5.48 8.68 -8.43
CA LEU A 35 5.88 7.28 -8.21
C LEU A 35 6.13 6.97 -6.73
N GLN A 36 6.78 7.87 -5.99
CA GLN A 36 7.01 7.70 -4.55
C GLN A 36 5.70 7.51 -3.75
N THR A 37 4.63 8.20 -4.14
CA THR A 37 3.33 8.04 -3.48
C THR A 37 2.71 6.68 -3.80
N ILE A 38 2.86 6.21 -5.03
CA ILE A 38 2.39 4.87 -5.44
C ILE A 38 3.17 3.78 -4.69
N THR A 39 4.49 3.94 -4.55
CA THR A 39 5.34 3.03 -3.75
C THR A 39 4.88 2.97 -2.29
N HIS A 40 4.60 4.13 -1.69
CA HIS A 40 4.09 4.18 -0.31
C HIS A 40 2.71 3.51 -0.17
N CYS A 41 1.81 3.71 -1.14
CA CYS A 41 0.52 3.03 -1.16
C CYS A 41 0.66 1.51 -1.29
N LYS A 42 1.61 1.04 -2.11
CA LYS A 42 1.92 -0.39 -2.25
C LYS A 42 2.42 -0.99 -0.94
N GLN A 43 3.33 -0.32 -0.24
CA GLN A 43 3.82 -0.77 1.06
C GLN A 43 2.69 -0.87 2.09
N LEU A 44 1.85 0.17 2.21
CA LEU A 44 0.69 0.14 3.10
C LEU A 44 -0.26 -1.02 2.79
N TYR A 45 -0.51 -1.25 1.50
CA TYR A 45 -1.33 -2.36 1.05
C TYR A 45 -0.72 -3.71 1.41
N GLU A 46 0.57 -3.93 1.15
CA GLU A 46 1.27 -5.18 1.49
C GLU A 46 1.33 -5.42 3.01
N SER A 47 1.58 -4.38 3.81
CA SER A 47 1.53 -4.47 5.28
C SER A 47 0.13 -4.83 5.80
N THR A 48 -0.91 -4.21 5.23
CA THR A 48 -2.30 -4.52 5.61
C THR A 48 -2.68 -5.95 5.22
N LEU A 49 -2.28 -6.38 4.04
CA LEU A 49 -2.51 -7.74 3.57
C LEU A 49 -1.80 -8.80 4.41
N ALA A 50 -0.57 -8.51 4.83
CA ALA A 50 0.17 -9.38 5.74
C ALA A 50 -0.61 -9.57 7.05
N VAL A 51 -1.04 -8.47 7.68
CA VAL A 51 -1.83 -8.49 8.92
C VAL A 51 -3.15 -9.26 8.78
N VAL A 52 -3.83 -9.15 7.63
CA VAL A 52 -5.12 -9.83 7.38
C VAL A 52 -4.96 -11.30 7.00
N LYS A 53 -3.92 -11.66 6.23
CA LYS A 53 -3.73 -13.03 5.74
C LYS A 53 -3.22 -13.99 6.82
N SER A 54 -2.47 -13.50 7.80
CA SER A 54 -2.12 -14.31 8.95
C SER A 54 -3.19 -14.18 10.02
N ALA A 55 -4.18 -15.08 9.96
CA ALA A 55 -5.24 -15.24 10.97
C ALA A 55 -4.68 -15.39 12.40
N ASP A 56 -3.41 -15.83 12.54
CA ASP A 56 -2.69 -15.99 13.81
C ASP A 56 -1.98 -14.71 14.32
N THR A 57 -1.86 -13.64 13.53
CA THR A 57 -1.07 -12.46 13.92
C THR A 57 -1.77 -11.59 14.96
N TYR A 58 -3.10 -11.44 14.88
CA TYR A 58 -3.87 -10.77 15.93
C TYR A 58 -3.93 -11.58 17.22
N GLN A 59 -3.96 -12.91 17.12
CA GLN A 59 -4.22 -13.79 18.26
C GLN A 59 -2.97 -14.08 19.10
N LYS A 60 -1.76 -14.05 18.52
CA LYS A 60 -0.52 -14.30 19.28
C LYS A 60 0.06 -13.09 20.00
N HIS A 61 -0.14 -11.87 19.50
CA HIS A 61 0.64 -10.74 20.01
C HIS A 61 -0.11 -9.44 20.30
N GLY A 62 -1.40 -9.28 19.98
CA GLY A 62 -2.17 -8.08 20.37
C GLY A 62 -1.57 -6.71 19.95
N GLN A 63 -0.53 -6.72 19.12
CA GLN A 63 0.17 -5.57 18.58
C GLN A 63 0.59 -5.89 17.13
N PRO A 64 0.52 -4.89 16.23
CA PRO A 64 0.91 -5.08 14.83
C PRO A 64 2.38 -5.51 14.74
N LEU A 65 2.66 -6.47 13.85
CA LEU A 65 4.00 -7.00 13.63
C LEU A 65 4.93 -5.84 13.20
N ASP A 66 5.95 -5.56 14.01
CA ASP A 66 6.95 -4.56 13.72
C ASP A 66 7.88 -5.11 12.62
N PHE A 67 7.81 -4.53 11.42
CA PHE A 67 8.62 -4.96 10.26
C PHE A 67 10.04 -4.37 10.28
N THR A 68 10.53 -3.85 11.41
CA THR A 68 11.91 -3.37 11.55
C THR A 68 12.78 -4.44 12.18
N SER A 69 13.22 -5.41 11.37
CA SER A 69 14.47 -6.16 11.61
C SER A 69 14.89 -6.86 10.31
N GLU A 70 15.59 -6.13 9.45
CA GLU A 70 16.62 -6.71 8.60
C GLU A 70 17.93 -6.67 9.40
N GLU A 71 18.46 -7.84 9.77
CA GLU A 71 19.89 -8.12 9.89
C GLU A 71 20.16 -9.58 9.49
#